data_AF-A0A8C2N711-F1
#
_entry.id   AF-A0A8C2N711-F1
#
_cell.length_a   1.000
_cell.length_b   1.000
_cell.length_c   1.000
_cell.angle_alpha   90.00
_cell.angle_beta   90.00
_cell.angle_gamma   90.00
#
_symmetry.space_group_name_H-M   'P 1'
#
loop_
_entity.id
_entity.type
_entity.pdbx_description
1 polymer ?
#
loop_
_entity_poly.entity_id
_entity_poly.type
_entity_poly.pdbx_seq_one_letter_code
_entity_poly.pdbx_strand_id
1 'polypeptide(L)'
;MSDASDCEQPPENTEQTETIPIVDLEPSLALPPPPPEDEWSPIPEHTNVDASRFSFSLYGIIPVILGIFSLLLLMLCGFFGYHYFQSVQESESKMKSLNQWIESFENKEETFLQVQKVLDQNKGDGCGSPLSHWVHHRDHCYHQTVQTVSWSECSELCVSLNATFLKTERSRLMCILKLLAVNHTWLGLSYKEEDNEWKWEDGSRPSGLEWRLPKPSMDFQGKCVYAGVHTVSIDNCTMSSSCLCEKPVCA
;
A
#
# COMPACT_ATOMS: atom_id res chain seq x y z
N MET A 1 -56.93 -16.20 26.08
CA MET A 1 -56.65 -15.43 24.85
C MET A 1 -55.21 -14.97 24.99
N SER A 2 -54.21 -15.87 24.88
CA SER A 2 -53.75 -16.60 23.67
C SER A 2 -53.13 -15.60 22.68
N ASP A 3 -51.90 -15.69 22.17
CA ASP A 3 -50.74 -16.59 22.29
C ASP A 3 -49.54 -15.80 21.67
N ALA A 4 -48.36 -15.80 22.30
CA ALA A 4 -47.14 -16.56 21.92
C ALA A 4 -46.29 -15.98 20.77
N SER A 5 -45.00 -15.68 21.01
CA SER A 5 -43.92 -16.64 20.74
C SER A 5 -42.56 -16.02 21.09
N ASP A 6 -41.88 -16.66 22.04
CA ASP A 6 -40.49 -16.51 22.47
C ASP A 6 -39.77 -17.80 22.01
N CYS A 7 -38.51 -17.72 21.55
CA CYS A 7 -37.69 -18.89 21.23
C CYS A 7 -36.20 -18.58 21.46
N GLU A 8 -35.74 -19.01 22.63
CA GLU A 8 -34.70 -20.02 22.85
C GLU A 8 -33.36 -20.00 22.07
N GLN A 9 -32.32 -20.19 22.89
CA GLN A 9 -30.93 -20.54 22.59
C GLN A 9 -30.60 -21.78 23.46
N PRO A 10 -29.47 -22.50 23.27
CA PRO A 10 -28.94 -23.26 22.14
C PRO A 10 -29.03 -24.79 22.43
N PRO A 11 -28.35 -25.68 21.66
CA PRO A 11 -27.40 -26.54 22.37
C PRO A 11 -26.08 -26.87 21.62
N GLU A 12 -25.03 -26.97 22.42
CA GLU A 12 -24.09 -28.11 22.53
C GLU A 12 -23.62 -28.78 21.23
N ASN A 13 -22.36 -28.53 20.85
CA ASN A 13 -21.62 -29.41 19.95
C ASN A 13 -20.63 -30.23 20.75
N THR A 14 -20.91 -31.53 20.81
CA THR A 14 -20.14 -32.58 21.45
C THR A 14 -19.04 -33.10 20.51
N GLU A 15 -17.91 -33.33 21.14
CA GLU A 15 -16.73 -34.11 20.73
C GLU A 15 -17.02 -35.28 19.77
N GLN A 16 -16.35 -35.31 18.61
CA GLN A 16 -16.14 -36.53 17.84
C GLN A 16 -14.66 -36.72 17.53
N THR A 17 -14.08 -37.60 18.34
CA THR A 17 -12.84 -38.34 18.08
C THR A 17 -13.11 -39.33 16.95
N GLU A 18 -12.34 -39.27 15.86
CA GLU A 18 -12.29 -40.35 14.89
C GLU A 18 -10.86 -40.88 14.78
N THR A 19 -10.79 -42.19 14.99
CA THR A 19 -9.63 -43.00 15.33
C THR A 19 -8.98 -43.53 14.06
N ILE A 20 -7.68 -43.32 13.89
CA ILE A 20 -6.88 -43.93 12.81
C ILE A 20 -6.70 -45.43 13.15
N PRO A 21 -6.93 -46.36 12.21
CA PRO A 21 -6.82 -47.78 12.50
C PRO A 21 -5.37 -48.21 12.67
N ILE A 22 -5.15 -48.92 13.78
CA ILE A 22 -3.96 -49.68 14.13
C ILE A 22 -3.91 -50.90 13.20
N VAL A 23 -2.82 -51.04 12.43
CA VAL A 23 -2.49 -52.32 11.77
C VAL A 23 -1.64 -53.13 12.73
N ASP A 24 -2.08 -54.37 12.89
CA ASP A 24 -1.60 -55.39 13.81
C ASP A 24 -0.08 -55.67 13.73
N LEU A 25 0.54 -55.71 14.91
CA LEU A 25 1.81 -56.40 15.16
C LEU A 25 1.51 -57.85 15.55
N GLU A 26 2.07 -58.80 14.81
CA GLU A 26 2.27 -60.19 15.24
C GLU A 26 3.67 -60.68 14.78
N PRO A 27 4.25 -61.75 15.35
CA PRO A 27 5.17 -61.62 16.47
C PRO A 27 6.57 -62.22 16.20
N SER A 28 7.45 -61.95 17.17
CA SER A 28 8.79 -62.47 17.44
C SER A 28 9.17 -63.85 16.86
N LEU A 29 10.37 -63.94 16.27
CA LEU A 29 11.18 -65.16 16.33
C LEU A 29 12.59 -64.85 16.83
N ALA A 30 12.99 -65.68 17.79
CA ALA A 30 14.14 -65.55 18.66
C ALA A 30 15.49 -65.79 17.97
N LEU A 31 16.52 -65.24 18.61
CA LEU A 31 17.95 -65.46 18.37
C LEU A 31 18.36 -66.94 18.41
N PRO A 32 19.39 -67.31 17.65
CA PRO A 32 20.32 -68.37 18.03
C PRO A 32 21.73 -67.83 18.36
N PRO A 33 22.57 -68.65 19.03
CA PRO A 33 23.50 -68.26 20.09
C PRO A 33 24.93 -67.92 19.59
N PRO A 34 25.80 -67.33 20.44
CA PRO A 34 27.23 -67.24 20.15
C PRO A 34 27.95 -68.56 20.50
N PRO A 35 28.90 -68.99 19.67
CA PRO A 35 30.03 -69.77 20.21
C PRO A 35 31.36 -69.52 19.47
N PRO A 36 32.52 -69.99 20.00
CA PRO A 36 32.99 -69.92 21.37
C PRO A 36 34.36 -69.21 21.47
N GLU A 37 34.71 -68.79 22.68
CA GLU A 37 36.07 -68.42 23.07
C GLU A 37 36.84 -69.69 23.40
N ASP A 38 37.93 -69.99 22.69
CA ASP A 38 38.87 -71.05 23.06
C ASP A 38 40.18 -70.43 23.56
N GLU A 39 40.34 -70.60 24.87
CA GLU A 39 41.45 -70.34 25.77
C GLU A 39 42.69 -71.20 25.47
N TRP A 40 43.87 -70.59 25.30
CA TRP A 40 45.16 -71.23 25.66
C TRP A 40 46.12 -70.22 26.31
N SER A 41 46.47 -70.50 27.57
CA SER A 41 47.44 -69.85 28.48
C SER A 41 48.91 -70.29 28.21
N PRO A 42 49.95 -69.95 29.02
CA PRO A 42 50.55 -68.66 29.42
C PRO A 42 52.08 -68.50 29.03
N ILE A 43 52.65 -67.35 29.45
CA ILE A 43 53.99 -66.68 29.29
C ILE A 43 55.27 -67.56 29.41
N PRO A 44 56.41 -67.18 28.77
CA PRO A 44 57.50 -66.60 29.57
C PRO A 44 58.19 -65.36 28.94
N GLU A 45 58.50 -64.39 29.81
CA GLU A 45 59.52 -63.37 29.55
C GLU A 45 60.87 -64.06 29.31
N HIS A 46 61.51 -63.79 28.17
CA HIS A 46 62.96 -63.80 28.08
C HIS A 46 63.40 -62.67 27.15
N THR A 47 63.81 -61.58 27.79
CA THR A 47 65.02 -60.81 27.48
C THR A 47 65.34 -60.61 26.00
N ASN A 48 65.01 -59.41 25.53
CA ASN A 48 65.86 -58.50 24.75
C ASN A 48 66.98 -59.18 23.95
N VAL A 49 66.92 -59.08 22.61
CA VAL A 49 68.05 -58.68 21.74
C VAL A 49 67.56 -58.61 20.28
N ASP A 50 67.99 -57.53 19.64
CA ASP A 50 68.03 -57.24 18.20
C ASP A 50 66.84 -56.56 17.50
N ALA A 51 67.07 -55.26 17.30
CA ALA A 51 66.53 -54.43 16.25
C ALA A 51 66.40 -55.17 14.90
N SER A 52 65.17 -55.31 14.42
CA SER A 52 64.90 -55.28 12.98
C SER A 52 63.69 -54.41 12.71
N ARG A 53 64.00 -53.14 12.44
CA ARG A 53 63.10 -52.15 11.86
C ARG A 53 62.65 -52.73 10.50
N PHE A 54 61.40 -53.16 10.36
CA PHE A 54 60.82 -53.41 9.03
C PHE A 54 60.82 -52.08 8.28
N SER A 55 61.92 -51.81 7.57
CA SER A 55 62.11 -50.62 6.76
C SER A 55 61.40 -50.84 5.43
N PHE A 56 60.07 -50.81 5.45
CA PHE A 56 59.33 -50.46 4.24
C PHE A 56 59.75 -49.05 3.86
N SER A 57 60.22 -48.88 2.62
CA SER A 57 60.82 -47.65 2.10
C SER A 57 59.92 -46.43 2.33
N LEU A 58 60.17 -45.69 3.43
CA LEU A 58 59.55 -44.39 3.70
C LEU A 58 59.79 -43.37 2.57
N TYR A 59 60.79 -43.62 1.74
CA TYR A 59 61.21 -42.73 0.66
C TYR A 59 60.23 -42.70 -0.52
N GLY A 60 59.42 -43.75 -0.71
CA GLY A 60 58.41 -43.81 -1.78
C GLY A 60 57.05 -43.21 -1.42
N ILE A 61 56.72 -43.09 -0.14
CA ILE A 61 55.38 -42.68 0.32
C ILE A 61 55.26 -41.14 0.39
N ILE A 62 56.35 -40.46 0.78
CA ILE A 62 56.41 -39.00 0.88
C ILE A 62 55.99 -38.28 -0.42
N PRO A 63 56.53 -38.62 -1.61
CA PRO A 63 56.13 -37.95 -2.85
C PRO A 63 54.67 -38.23 -3.23
N VAL A 64 54.14 -39.41 -2.87
CA VAL A 64 52.73 -39.76 -3.10
C VAL A 64 51.81 -38.90 -2.23
N ILE A 65 52.15 -38.73 -0.95
CA ILE A 65 51.41 -37.86 -0.02
C ILE A 65 51.47 -36.39 -0.48
N LEU A 66 52.65 -35.89 -0.88
CA LEU A 66 52.80 -34.53 -1.39
C LEU A 66 51.98 -34.31 -2.68
N GLY A 67 51.93 -35.30 -3.56
CA GLY A 67 51.10 -35.26 -4.76
C GLY A 67 49.60 -35.15 -4.44
N ILE A 68 49.11 -35.99 -3.52
CA ILE A 68 47.71 -35.94 -3.07
C ILE A 68 47.39 -34.58 -2.43
N PHE A 69 48.27 -34.09 -1.55
CA PHE A 69 48.10 -32.79 -0.91
C PHE A 69 48.06 -31.64 -1.93
N SER A 70 48.93 -31.67 -2.94
CA SER A 70 48.94 -30.71 -4.04
C SER A 70 47.64 -30.75 -4.84
N LEU A 71 47.10 -31.94 -5.15
CA LEU A 71 45.84 -32.08 -5.87
C LEU A 71 44.65 -31.55 -5.05
N LEU A 72 44.64 -31.80 -3.74
CA LEU A 72 43.60 -31.28 -2.84
C LEU A 72 43.63 -29.74 -2.77
N LEU A 73 44.82 -29.14 -2.68
CA LEU A 73 44.97 -27.69 -2.70
C LEU A 73 44.47 -27.09 -4.02
N LEU A 74 44.77 -27.70 -5.16
CA LEU A 74 44.28 -27.22 -6.47
C LEU A 74 42.75 -27.29 -6.56
N MET A 75 42.13 -28.36 -6.06
CA MET A 75 40.67 -28.48 -6.03
C MET A 75 40.03 -27.41 -5.13
N LEU A 76 40.61 -27.15 -3.95
CA LEU A 76 40.14 -26.10 -3.06
C LEU A 76 40.30 -24.71 -3.68
N CYS A 77 41.46 -24.41 -4.26
CA CYS A 77 41.69 -23.15 -4.97
C CYS A 77 40.72 -22.96 -6.14
N GLY A 78 40.44 -24.01 -6.91
CA GLY A 78 39.45 -23.99 -7.98
C GLY A 78 38.04 -23.72 -7.46
N PHE A 79 37.64 -24.38 -6.37
CA PHE A 79 36.34 -24.19 -5.74
C PHE A 79 36.16 -22.76 -5.20
N PHE A 80 37.12 -22.26 -4.41
CA PHE A 80 37.08 -20.89 -3.90
C PHE A 80 37.18 -19.86 -5.02
N GLY A 81 38.00 -20.10 -6.05
CA GLY A 81 38.10 -19.25 -7.23
C GLY A 81 36.79 -19.17 -8.02
N TYR A 82 36.11 -20.30 -8.20
CA TYR A 82 34.79 -20.35 -8.83
C TYR A 82 33.74 -19.59 -8.01
N HIS A 83 33.69 -19.80 -6.69
CA HIS A 83 32.73 -19.12 -5.81
C HIS A 83 32.99 -17.60 -5.71
N TYR A 84 34.26 -17.19 -5.76
CA TYR A 84 34.65 -15.78 -5.84
C TYR A 84 34.26 -15.16 -7.19
N PHE A 85 34.52 -15.87 -8.29
CA PHE A 85 34.13 -15.40 -9.62
C PHE A 85 32.59 -15.27 -9.73
N GLN A 86 31.86 -16.23 -9.16
CA GLN A 86 30.39 -16.21 -9.11
C GLN A 86 29.85 -15.00 -8.34
N SER A 87 30.43 -14.68 -7.17
CA SER A 87 29.99 -13.52 -6.37
C SER A 87 30.29 -12.19 -7.04
N VAL A 88 31.42 -12.07 -7.75
CA VAL A 88 31.76 -10.90 -8.54
C VAL A 88 30.77 -10.70 -9.69
N GLN A 89 30.45 -11.76 -10.44
CA GLN A 89 29.51 -11.66 -11.56
C GLN A 89 28.08 -11.30 -11.11
N GLU A 90 27.62 -11.84 -9.99
CA GLU A 90 26.33 -11.47 -9.40
C GLU A 90 26.30 -10.00 -8.98
N SER A 91 27.39 -9.50 -8.40
CA SER A 91 27.51 -8.09 -7.98
C SER A 91 27.43 -7.12 -9.15
N GLU A 92 28.03 -7.44 -10.31
CA GLU A 92 27.93 -6.60 -11.50
C GLU A 92 26.49 -6.50 -12.03
N SER A 93 25.76 -7.61 -12.01
CA SER A 93 24.36 -7.65 -12.47
C SER A 93 23.46 -6.77 -11.60
N LYS A 94 23.63 -6.87 -10.27
CA LYS A 94 22.91 -6.05 -9.29
C LYS A 94 23.29 -4.58 -9.41
N MET A 95 24.57 -4.29 -9.66
CA MET A 95 25.06 -2.93 -9.83
C MET A 95 24.50 -2.28 -11.10
N LYS A 96 24.42 -3.01 -12.22
CA LYS A 96 23.77 -2.53 -13.45
C LYS A 96 22.29 -2.22 -13.21
N SER A 97 21.56 -3.12 -12.54
CA SER A 97 20.15 -2.85 -12.21
C SER A 97 19.97 -1.67 -11.27
N LEU A 98 20.92 -1.47 -10.33
CA LEU A 98 20.89 -0.34 -9.41
C LEU A 98 21.16 0.97 -10.14
N ASN A 99 22.17 1.02 -11.02
CA ASN A 99 22.48 2.20 -11.81
C ASN A 99 21.31 2.59 -12.71
N GLN A 100 20.69 1.60 -13.37
CA GLN A 100 19.50 1.83 -14.19
C GLN A 100 18.33 2.39 -13.35
N TRP A 101 18.13 1.87 -12.13
CA TRP A 101 17.12 2.38 -11.22
C TRP A 101 17.45 3.81 -10.77
N ILE A 102 18.70 4.11 -10.42
CA ILE A 102 19.17 5.45 -10.06
C ILE A 102 18.87 6.45 -11.19
N GLU A 103 19.27 6.15 -12.43
CA GLU A 103 18.99 7.00 -13.60
C GLU A 103 17.49 7.22 -13.80
N SER A 104 16.65 6.19 -13.59
CA SER A 104 15.20 6.32 -13.67
C SER A 104 14.63 7.22 -12.57
N PHE A 105 15.21 7.20 -11.36
CA PHE A 105 14.79 8.04 -10.25
C PHE A 105 15.19 9.49 -10.48
N GLU A 106 16.43 9.74 -10.91
CA GLU A 106 16.93 11.08 -11.24
C GLU A 106 16.10 11.72 -12.36
N ASN A 107 15.84 11.00 -13.45
CA ASN A 107 15.00 11.50 -14.54
C ASN A 107 13.56 11.82 -14.08
N LYS A 108 13.00 11.04 -13.14
CA LYS A 108 11.66 11.29 -12.58
C LYS A 108 11.65 12.53 -11.68
N GLU A 109 12.70 12.76 -10.90
CA GLU A 109 12.89 13.96 -10.09
C GLU A 109 13.04 15.21 -10.96
N GLU A 110 13.87 15.15 -12.00
CA GLU A 110 14.01 16.25 -12.96
C GLU A 110 12.70 16.55 -13.69
N THR A 111 11.95 15.53 -14.08
CA THR A 111 10.62 15.70 -14.69
C THR A 111 9.65 16.37 -13.71
N PHE A 112 9.63 15.96 -12.44
CA PHE A 112 8.78 16.57 -11.42
C PHE A 112 9.15 18.03 -11.19
N LEU A 113 10.45 18.34 -11.09
CA LEU A 113 10.93 19.69 -10.91
C LEU A 113 10.64 20.58 -12.13
N GLN A 114 10.72 20.04 -13.35
CA GLN A 114 10.31 20.73 -14.57
C GLN A 114 8.81 21.02 -14.59
N VAL A 115 7.95 20.05 -14.25
CA VAL A 115 6.50 20.26 -14.15
C VAL A 115 6.18 21.31 -13.08
N GLN A 116 6.82 21.23 -11.91
CA GLN A 116 6.68 22.21 -10.84
C GLN A 116 7.12 23.61 -11.29
N LYS A 117 8.23 23.71 -12.02
CA LYS A 117 8.73 24.98 -12.57
C LYS A 117 7.81 25.56 -13.64
N VAL A 118 7.21 24.74 -14.50
CA VAL A 118 6.20 25.17 -15.47
C VAL A 118 4.94 25.67 -14.75
N LEU A 119 4.54 25.01 -13.68
CA LEU A 119 3.46 25.47 -12.80
C LEU A 119 3.79 26.80 -12.11
N ASP A 120 5.03 26.97 -11.64
CA ASP A 120 5.51 28.21 -11.00
C ASP A 120 5.83 29.34 -12.00
N GLN A 121 6.09 29.06 -13.27
CA GLN A 121 6.28 30.07 -14.33
C GLN A 121 4.95 30.62 -14.85
N ASN A 122 3.86 29.86 -14.70
CA ASN A 122 2.49 30.33 -14.91
C ASN A 122 1.94 31.11 -13.70
N LYS A 123 2.78 31.42 -12.71
CA LYS A 123 2.42 32.15 -11.49
C LYS A 123 2.31 33.66 -11.80
N GLY A 124 1.32 34.00 -12.61
CA GLY A 124 0.67 35.30 -12.66
C GLY A 124 -0.64 35.32 -11.86
N ASP A 125 -0.93 34.24 -11.14
CA ASP A 125 -2.23 33.96 -10.54
C ASP A 125 -2.14 34.23 -9.04
N GLY A 126 -2.74 35.32 -8.55
CA GLY A 126 -2.77 35.66 -7.12
C GLY A 126 -3.63 34.71 -6.26
N CYS A 127 -3.70 33.42 -6.63
CA CYS A 127 -4.40 32.35 -5.93
C CYS A 127 -3.53 31.56 -4.95
N GLY A 128 -2.20 31.74 -5.00
CA GLY A 128 -1.23 31.07 -4.13
C GLY A 128 -0.25 30.22 -4.93
N SER A 129 0.56 29.41 -4.24
CA SER A 129 1.48 28.48 -4.89
C SER A 129 0.72 27.46 -5.75
N PRO A 130 1.30 26.96 -6.85
CA PRO A 130 0.65 25.95 -7.70
C PRO A 130 0.34 24.61 -7.00
N LEU A 131 0.97 24.36 -5.85
CA LEU A 131 0.64 23.23 -4.96
C LEU A 131 -0.70 23.42 -4.22
N SER A 132 -1.24 24.64 -4.21
CA SER A 132 -2.57 24.92 -3.70
C SER A 132 -3.53 24.50 -4.80
N HIS A 133 -4.41 23.54 -4.55
CA HIS A 133 -5.40 22.99 -5.49
C HIS A 133 -6.49 24.02 -5.91
N TRP A 134 -6.11 25.29 -6.03
CA TRP A 134 -6.92 26.44 -6.39
C TRP A 134 -6.75 26.72 -7.87
N VAL A 135 -7.87 26.87 -8.56
CA VAL A 135 -7.91 27.25 -9.97
C VAL A 135 -8.23 28.72 -10.07
N HIS A 136 -7.38 29.46 -10.77
CA HIS A 136 -7.60 30.86 -11.09
C HIS A 136 -8.60 31.01 -12.23
N HIS A 137 -9.64 31.83 -12.04
CA HIS A 137 -10.53 32.25 -13.10
C HIS A 137 -10.98 33.70 -12.89
N ARG A 138 -10.55 34.57 -13.79
CA ARG A 138 -10.77 36.04 -13.78
C ARG A 138 -10.09 36.72 -12.60
N ASP A 139 -10.88 37.09 -11.59
CA ASP A 139 -10.51 37.87 -10.42
C ASP A 139 -10.64 37.06 -9.13
N HIS A 140 -10.93 35.76 -9.25
CA HIS A 140 -11.16 34.84 -8.14
C HIS A 140 -10.42 33.52 -8.33
N CYS A 141 -10.27 32.82 -7.22
CA CYS A 141 -9.66 31.52 -7.08
C CYS A 141 -10.70 30.54 -6.56
N TYR A 142 -10.75 29.34 -7.13
CA TYR A 142 -11.75 28.33 -6.81
C TYR A 142 -11.12 27.03 -6.37
N HIS A 143 -11.69 26.38 -5.37
CA HIS A 143 -11.20 25.10 -4.86
C HIS A 143 -12.34 24.17 -4.49
N GLN A 144 -12.30 22.93 -4.99
CA GLN A 144 -13.16 21.86 -4.51
C GLN A 144 -12.45 21.16 -3.35
N THR A 145 -13.08 21.12 -2.17
CA THR A 145 -12.50 20.47 -1.00
C THR A 145 -12.34 18.97 -1.20
N VAL A 146 -11.25 18.42 -0.67
CA VAL A 146 -11.06 16.96 -0.61
C VAL A 146 -11.92 16.36 0.51
N GLN A 147 -12.03 17.07 1.64
CA GLN A 147 -12.91 16.68 2.73
C GLN A 147 -14.38 16.79 2.31
N THR A 148 -15.17 15.77 2.64
CA THR A 148 -16.61 15.75 2.42
C THR A 148 -17.35 15.98 3.74
N VAL A 149 -18.35 16.86 3.71
CA VAL A 149 -19.14 17.26 4.88
C VAL A 149 -20.60 17.49 4.47
N SER A 150 -21.52 17.64 5.42
CA SER A 150 -22.89 18.04 5.12
C SER A 150 -22.94 19.45 4.53
N TRP A 151 -24.04 19.81 3.86
CA TRP A 151 -24.18 21.13 3.25
C TRP A 151 -23.98 22.28 4.26
N SER A 152 -24.51 22.13 5.49
CA SER A 152 -24.41 23.15 6.54
C SER A 152 -22.99 23.39 7.05
N GLU A 153 -22.08 22.43 6.86
CA GLU A 153 -20.69 22.52 7.32
C GLU A 153 -19.77 23.13 6.25
N CYS A 154 -20.24 23.26 5.00
CA CYS A 154 -19.42 23.75 3.90
C CYS A 154 -18.91 25.19 4.09
N SER A 155 -19.73 26.05 4.71
CA SER A 155 -19.34 27.44 4.98
C SER A 155 -18.15 27.52 5.93
N GLU A 156 -18.21 26.83 7.06
CA GLU A 156 -17.10 26.77 8.02
C GLU A 156 -15.85 26.13 7.43
N LEU A 157 -16.03 25.07 6.62
CA LEU A 157 -14.92 24.42 5.93
C LEU A 157 -14.22 25.39 4.95
N CYS A 158 -14.97 26.15 4.15
CA CYS A 158 -14.37 27.15 3.25
C CYS A 158 -13.69 28.29 4.03
N VAL A 159 -14.29 28.75 5.14
CA VAL A 159 -13.68 29.78 6.01
C VAL A 159 -12.35 29.31 6.60
N SER A 160 -12.24 28.03 6.99
CA SER A 160 -10.98 27.45 7.47
C SER A 160 -9.84 27.50 6.44
N LEU A 161 -10.20 27.62 5.15
CA LEU A 161 -9.28 27.76 4.01
C LEU A 161 -9.05 29.23 3.60
N ASN A 162 -9.47 30.20 4.42
CA ASN A 162 -9.48 31.64 4.11
C ASN A 162 -10.25 31.96 2.82
N ALA A 163 -11.41 31.33 2.67
CA ALA A 163 -12.28 31.45 1.50
C ALA A 163 -13.76 31.50 1.93
N THR A 164 -14.64 31.64 0.96
CA THR A 164 -16.09 31.64 1.15
C THR A 164 -16.72 30.48 0.40
N PHE A 165 -17.85 29.99 0.88
CA PHE A 165 -18.63 28.99 0.15
C PHE A 165 -19.19 29.62 -1.13
N LEU A 166 -19.03 28.96 -2.28
CA LEU A 166 -19.27 29.55 -3.59
C LEU A 166 -20.69 30.07 -3.74
N LYS A 167 -20.79 31.36 -4.08
CA LYS A 167 -22.00 32.06 -4.48
C LYS A 167 -21.74 32.80 -5.79
N THR A 168 -22.26 32.27 -6.88
CA THR A 168 -21.99 32.81 -8.23
C THR A 168 -23.24 32.82 -9.10
N GLU A 169 -23.16 33.35 -10.31
CA GLU A 169 -24.11 33.12 -11.41
C GLU A 169 -23.87 31.76 -12.09
N ARG A 170 -24.90 31.20 -12.74
CA ARG A 170 -24.80 29.86 -13.37
C ARG A 170 -23.81 29.84 -14.53
N SER A 171 -23.75 30.91 -15.33
CA SER A 171 -22.85 31.03 -16.47
C SER A 171 -21.39 30.87 -16.04
N ARG A 172 -20.96 31.62 -15.01
CA ARG A 172 -19.63 31.53 -14.40
C ARG A 172 -19.41 30.18 -13.71
N LEU A 173 -20.42 29.64 -13.03
CA LEU A 173 -20.35 28.30 -12.43
C LEU A 173 -19.93 27.24 -13.46
N MET A 174 -20.60 27.18 -14.62
CA MET A 174 -20.30 26.15 -15.64
C MET A 174 -18.85 26.21 -16.15
N CYS A 175 -18.22 27.39 -16.15
CA CYS A 175 -16.79 27.52 -16.46
C CYS A 175 -15.93 26.93 -15.34
N ILE A 176 -16.22 27.28 -14.09
CA ILE A 176 -15.50 26.81 -12.90
C ILE A 176 -15.56 25.28 -12.78
N LEU A 177 -16.76 24.69 -12.92
CA LEU A 177 -16.97 23.24 -12.80
C LEU A 177 -16.14 22.46 -13.83
N LYS A 178 -16.01 22.98 -15.06
CA LYS A 178 -15.19 22.38 -16.12
C LYS A 178 -13.70 22.49 -15.85
N LEU A 179 -13.23 23.65 -15.38
CA LEU A 179 -11.82 23.87 -15.09
C LEU A 179 -11.32 23.01 -13.94
N LEU A 180 -12.14 22.85 -12.90
CA LEU A 180 -11.83 22.01 -11.75
C LEU A 180 -12.14 20.52 -11.98
N ALA A 181 -12.79 20.18 -13.09
CA ALA A 181 -13.31 18.83 -13.36
C ALA A 181 -14.10 18.25 -12.17
N VAL A 182 -14.95 19.09 -11.54
CA VAL A 182 -15.57 18.71 -10.28
C VAL A 182 -16.58 17.57 -10.44
N ASN A 183 -16.56 16.67 -9.47
CA ASN A 183 -17.65 15.74 -9.24
C ASN A 183 -18.74 16.39 -8.37
N HIS A 184 -19.63 15.56 -7.81
CA HIS A 184 -20.67 16.01 -6.88
C HIS A 184 -20.06 16.89 -5.78
N THR A 185 -20.44 18.17 -5.80
CA THR A 185 -20.00 19.19 -4.84
C THR A 185 -21.15 20.11 -4.49
N TRP A 186 -21.25 20.47 -3.21
CA TRP A 186 -22.25 21.42 -2.74
C TRP A 186 -21.98 22.83 -3.26
N LEU A 187 -23.05 23.59 -3.44
CA LEU A 187 -23.04 25.04 -3.69
C LEU A 187 -23.77 25.75 -2.56
N GLY A 188 -23.50 27.04 -2.33
CA GLY A 188 -24.13 27.83 -1.25
C GLY A 188 -25.65 28.06 -1.37
N LEU A 189 -26.37 27.27 -2.18
CA LEU A 189 -27.79 27.44 -2.50
C LEU A 189 -28.62 26.29 -1.88
N SER A 190 -29.63 26.63 -1.10
CA SER A 190 -30.53 25.68 -0.43
C SER A 190 -31.99 26.11 -0.49
N TYR A 191 -32.90 25.17 -0.23
CA TYR A 191 -34.31 25.46 -0.09
C TYR A 191 -34.61 26.01 1.31
N LYS A 192 -35.27 27.18 1.37
CA LYS A 192 -35.73 27.80 2.62
C LYS A 192 -37.24 27.64 2.73
N GLU A 193 -37.65 26.79 3.68
CA GLU A 193 -39.06 26.46 3.92
C GLU A 193 -39.87 27.68 4.35
N GLU A 194 -39.31 28.49 5.25
CA GLU A 194 -39.94 29.71 5.79
C GLU A 194 -40.33 30.72 4.71
N ASP A 195 -39.58 30.75 3.61
CA ASP A 195 -39.80 31.65 2.48
C ASP A 195 -40.43 30.96 1.27
N ASN A 196 -40.54 29.63 1.30
CA ASN A 196 -40.93 28.78 0.17
C ASN A 196 -40.12 29.11 -1.11
N GLU A 197 -38.80 29.25 -0.98
CA GLU A 197 -37.90 29.72 -2.06
C GLU A 197 -36.48 29.13 -1.97
N TRP A 198 -35.77 29.11 -3.11
CA TRP A 198 -34.34 28.83 -3.16
C TRP A 198 -33.55 30.08 -2.78
N LYS A 199 -32.63 29.98 -1.82
CA LYS A 199 -31.82 31.10 -1.33
C LYS A 199 -30.37 30.71 -1.10
N TRP A 200 -29.49 31.69 -1.29
CA TRP A 200 -28.09 31.60 -0.89
C TRP A 200 -27.99 31.64 0.64
N GLU A 201 -26.82 31.29 1.18
CA GLU A 201 -26.56 31.35 2.63
C GLU A 201 -26.80 32.74 3.25
N ASP A 202 -26.56 33.81 2.49
CA ASP A 202 -26.82 35.18 2.93
C ASP A 202 -28.30 35.61 2.79
N GLY A 203 -29.19 34.69 2.43
CA GLY A 203 -30.62 34.93 2.25
C GLY A 203 -31.00 35.59 0.92
N SER A 204 -30.02 35.94 0.08
CA SER A 204 -30.31 36.50 -1.24
C SER A 204 -30.86 35.44 -2.20
N ARG A 205 -31.66 35.89 -3.17
CA ARG A 205 -32.24 35.00 -4.18
C ARG A 205 -31.25 34.78 -5.32
N PRO A 206 -31.18 33.57 -5.90
CA PRO A 206 -30.48 33.36 -7.16
C PRO A 206 -31.14 34.18 -8.27
N SER A 207 -30.36 34.59 -9.26
CA SER A 207 -30.83 35.35 -10.42
C SER A 207 -31.90 34.56 -11.22
N GLY A 208 -33.17 34.77 -10.85
CA GLY A 208 -34.42 34.35 -11.51
C GLY A 208 -34.40 33.04 -12.30
N LEU A 209 -34.09 33.13 -13.60
CA LEU A 209 -34.36 32.08 -14.59
C LEU A 209 -33.14 31.20 -14.92
N GLU A 210 -31.94 31.57 -14.46
CA GLU A 210 -30.71 30.92 -14.92
C GLU A 210 -30.51 29.54 -14.30
N TRP A 211 -30.87 29.38 -13.03
CA TRP A 211 -30.56 28.18 -12.26
C TRP A 211 -31.39 26.94 -12.63
N ARG A 212 -32.48 27.11 -13.41
CA ARG A 212 -33.39 26.04 -13.85
C ARG A 212 -33.73 25.04 -12.72
N LEU A 213 -33.85 25.54 -11.49
CA LEU A 213 -34.24 24.74 -10.35
C LEU A 213 -35.74 24.43 -10.45
N PRO A 214 -36.20 23.32 -9.85
CA PRO A 214 -37.61 23.04 -9.72
C PRO A 214 -38.35 24.23 -9.09
N LYS A 215 -39.60 24.45 -9.52
CA LYS A 215 -40.47 25.44 -8.88
C LYS A 215 -40.57 25.11 -7.39
N PRO A 216 -40.41 26.09 -6.49
CA PRO A 216 -40.53 25.86 -5.05
C PRO A 216 -41.78 25.06 -4.66
N SER A 217 -41.59 24.06 -3.80
CA SER A 217 -42.60 23.14 -3.25
C SER A 217 -42.12 22.67 -1.88
N MET A 218 -43.07 22.34 -0.99
CA MET A 218 -42.78 21.77 0.33
C MET A 218 -41.99 20.47 0.25
N ASP A 219 -42.06 19.74 -0.87
CA ASP A 219 -41.29 18.50 -1.10
C ASP A 219 -39.77 18.71 -1.14
N PHE A 220 -39.31 19.96 -1.24
CA PHE A 220 -37.90 20.32 -1.25
C PHE A 220 -37.36 20.70 0.14
N GLN A 221 -38.13 20.48 1.21
CA GLN A 221 -37.62 20.61 2.57
C GLN A 221 -36.36 19.74 2.77
N GLY A 222 -35.30 20.35 3.31
CA GLY A 222 -34.01 19.68 3.49
C GLY A 222 -33.26 19.37 2.17
N LYS A 223 -33.60 20.04 1.07
CA LYS A 223 -32.87 19.92 -0.21
C LYS A 223 -31.91 21.07 -0.43
N CYS A 224 -30.72 20.70 -0.89
CA CYS A 224 -29.60 21.58 -1.17
C CYS A 224 -29.10 21.36 -2.59
N VAL A 225 -28.50 22.40 -3.18
CA VAL A 225 -28.05 22.35 -4.57
C VAL A 225 -26.62 21.84 -4.62
N TYR A 226 -26.38 20.86 -5.48
CA TYR A 226 -25.05 20.39 -5.84
C TYR A 226 -24.79 20.59 -7.32
N ALA A 227 -23.51 20.56 -7.68
CA ALA A 227 -23.05 20.56 -9.05
C ALA A 227 -22.09 19.40 -9.33
N GLY A 228 -22.01 19.02 -10.59
CA GLY A 228 -20.93 18.24 -11.18
C GLY A 228 -20.56 18.87 -12.53
N VAL A 229 -19.55 18.33 -13.23
CA VAL A 229 -18.97 18.92 -14.46
C VAL A 229 -20.01 19.51 -15.45
N HIS A 230 -21.16 18.85 -15.62
CA HIS A 230 -22.22 19.26 -16.56
C HIS A 230 -23.61 19.37 -15.95
N THR A 231 -23.73 19.21 -14.64
CA THR A 231 -25.02 19.08 -13.96
C THR A 231 -25.12 20.04 -12.79
N VAL A 232 -26.32 20.56 -12.57
CA VAL A 232 -26.73 21.24 -11.35
C VAL A 232 -28.06 20.64 -10.97
N SER A 233 -28.14 20.10 -9.77
CA SER A 233 -29.31 19.38 -9.30
C SER A 233 -29.45 19.56 -7.78
N ILE A 234 -30.43 18.89 -7.20
CA ILE A 234 -30.75 18.95 -5.78
C ILE A 234 -30.50 17.60 -5.14
N ASP A 235 -30.03 17.60 -3.90
CA ASP A 235 -29.89 16.41 -3.07
C ASP A 235 -30.17 16.75 -1.60
N ASN A 236 -30.23 15.75 -0.72
CA ASN A 236 -30.47 15.94 0.70
C ASN A 236 -29.28 16.64 1.36
N CYS A 237 -29.53 17.76 2.03
CA CYS A 237 -28.50 18.58 2.70
C CYS A 237 -27.66 17.79 3.72
N THR A 238 -28.19 16.69 4.27
CA THR A 238 -27.49 15.83 5.23
C THR A 238 -26.45 14.91 4.59
N MET A 239 -26.45 14.76 3.26
CA MET A 239 -25.47 13.94 2.54
C MET A 239 -24.09 14.59 2.60
N SER A 240 -23.07 13.75 2.80
CA SER A 240 -21.69 14.23 2.79
C SER A 240 -21.22 14.45 1.35
N SER A 241 -20.71 15.64 1.06
CA SER A 241 -20.08 15.94 -0.22
C SER A 241 -18.99 16.98 -0.09
N SER A 242 -18.19 17.12 -1.14
CA SER A 242 -17.19 18.18 -1.24
C SER A 242 -17.86 19.55 -1.31
N CYS A 243 -17.16 20.60 -0.91
CA CYS A 243 -17.63 21.98 -0.96
C CYS A 243 -16.82 22.75 -2.00
N LEU A 244 -17.49 23.60 -2.77
CA LEU A 244 -16.82 24.46 -3.73
C LEU A 244 -16.60 25.84 -3.09
N CYS A 245 -15.33 26.19 -2.85
CA CYS A 245 -14.94 27.43 -2.18
C CYS A 245 -14.39 28.45 -3.19
N GLU A 246 -14.52 29.74 -2.87
CA GLU A 246 -13.95 30.85 -3.64
C GLU A 246 -13.25 31.90 -2.77
N LYS A 247 -12.25 32.58 -3.33
CA LYS A 247 -11.62 33.75 -2.72
C LYS A 247 -11.16 34.73 -3.80
N PRO A 248 -11.07 36.04 -3.53
CA PRO A 248 -10.51 36.99 -4.49
C PRO A 248 -9.02 36.74 -4.69
N VAL A 249 -8.53 37.06 -5.89
CA VAL A 249 -7.10 37.11 -6.21
C VAL A 249 -6.47 38.25 -5.38
N CYS A 250 -5.37 37.99 -4.69
CA CYS A 250 -4.65 39.04 -3.97
C CYS A 250 -4.07 40.05 -4.98
N ALA A 251 -4.43 41.33 -4.82
CA ALA A 251 -3.88 42.45 -5.60
C ALA A 251 -2.51 42.87 -5.10
#